data_AF-A0A965NKX8-F1
#
_entry.id   AF-A0A965NKX8-F1
#
_cell.length_a   1.000
_cell.length_b   1.000
_cell.length_c   1.000
_cell.angle_alpha   90.00
_cell.angle_beta   90.00
_cell.angle_gamma   90.00
#
_symmetry.space_group_name_H-M   'P 1'
#
loop_
_entity.id
_entity.type
_entity.pdbx_description
1 polymer ?
#
loop_
_entity_poly.entity_id
_entity_poly.type
_entity_poly.pdbx_seq_one_letter_code
_entity_poly.pdbx_strand_id
1 'polypeptide(L)'
;MTSLYIEFLVETFRVFLLTVILFSLTWYVGKGINNWSIIDFVWSYSFALCAGVYLVTSWSELSSPVIVFLFCVGIWSVRLGTHLAQRTLSEIEREDVRYQKMRDDWGEDTPFRMFRFYVFQAIALTFLCLPLIASVIHQRFNPSETSAKMGILHWAGLSLVVFALLFETLADSQLKAFKEEPENKGKVCDQGLWAWTRHP
;
A
#
# COMPACT_ATOMS: atom_id res chain seq x y z
N MET A 1 3.75 18.89 -25.26
CA MET A 1 2.61 18.17 -24.66
C MET A 1 2.60 16.68 -25.00
N THR A 2 2.75 16.26 -26.26
CA THR A 2 2.76 14.83 -26.64
C THR A 2 3.79 13.97 -25.89
N SER A 3 4.99 14.51 -25.63
CA SER A 3 6.04 13.80 -24.88
C SER A 3 5.69 13.58 -23.39
N LEU A 4 4.97 14.50 -22.75
CA LEU A 4 4.52 14.36 -21.35
C LEU A 4 3.56 13.17 -21.19
N TYR A 5 2.57 13.06 -22.08
CA TYR A 5 1.60 11.96 -22.04
C TYR A 5 2.24 10.62 -22.35
N ILE A 6 3.20 10.58 -23.28
CA ILE A 6 3.95 9.35 -23.57
C ILE A 6 4.75 8.91 -22.35
N GLU A 7 5.52 9.80 -21.72
CA GLU A 7 6.28 9.48 -20.50
C GLU A 7 5.37 9.03 -19.36
N PHE A 8 4.22 9.70 -19.17
CA PHE A 8 3.23 9.28 -18.18
C PHE A 8 2.70 7.87 -18.43
N LEU A 9 2.37 7.52 -19.68
CA LEU A 9 1.91 6.18 -20.05
C LEU A 9 3.03 5.14 -19.88
N VAL A 10 4.26 5.49 -20.25
CA VAL A 10 5.43 4.62 -20.09
C VAL A 10 5.69 4.33 -18.62
N GLU A 11 5.70 5.34 -17.75
CA GLU A 11 5.87 5.15 -16.31
C GLU A 11 4.72 4.37 -15.68
N THR A 12 3.48 4.63 -16.11
CA THR A 12 2.31 3.84 -15.70
C THR A 12 2.48 2.37 -16.07
N PHE A 13 2.93 2.10 -17.29
CA PHE A 13 3.20 0.74 -17.75
C PHE A 13 4.37 0.09 -17.01
N ARG A 14 5.43 0.84 -16.66
CA ARG A 14 6.54 0.35 -15.84
C ARG A 14 6.08 -0.08 -14.44
N VAL A 15 5.28 0.75 -13.77
CA VAL A 15 4.69 0.41 -12.47
C VAL A 15 3.76 -0.80 -12.58
N PHE A 16 2.95 -0.86 -13.64
CA PHE A 16 2.11 -2.03 -13.89
C PHE A 16 2.92 -3.31 -14.08
N LEU A 17 3.97 -3.29 -14.91
CA LEU A 17 4.83 -4.46 -15.11
C LEU A 17 5.55 -4.86 -13.82
N LEU A 18 6.10 -3.90 -13.08
CA LEU A 18 6.75 -4.15 -11.80
C LEU A 18 5.81 -4.86 -10.82
N THR A 19 4.57 -4.39 -10.72
CA THR A 19 3.58 -4.92 -9.76
C THR A 19 3.02 -6.26 -10.21
N VAL A 20 2.80 -6.47 -11.52
CA VAL A 20 2.43 -7.78 -12.07
C VAL A 20 3.54 -8.81 -11.82
N ILE A 21 4.81 -8.46 -12.02
CA ILE A 21 5.94 -9.36 -11.75
C ILE A 21 5.96 -9.69 -10.26
N LEU A 22 5.93 -8.67 -9.39
CA LEU A 22 5.97 -8.86 -7.94
C LEU A 22 4.81 -9.74 -7.46
N PHE A 23 3.58 -9.47 -7.87
CA PHE A 23 2.42 -10.24 -7.44
C PHE A 23 2.37 -11.63 -8.08
N SER A 24 2.92 -11.83 -9.27
CA SER A 24 3.08 -13.18 -9.83
C SER A 24 4.08 -14.01 -9.00
N LEU A 25 5.17 -13.40 -8.52
CA LEU A 25 6.09 -14.04 -7.59
C LEU A 25 5.43 -14.30 -6.24
N THR A 26 4.67 -13.34 -5.70
CA THR A 26 3.89 -13.53 -4.47
C THR A 26 2.87 -14.65 -4.61
N TRP A 27 2.21 -14.77 -5.76
CA TRP A 27 1.30 -15.87 -6.04
C TRP A 27 2.01 -17.22 -6.01
N TYR A 28 3.20 -17.31 -6.62
CA TYR A 28 4.02 -18.51 -6.59
C TYR A 28 4.44 -18.89 -5.17
N VAL A 29 4.88 -17.92 -4.37
CA VAL A 29 5.21 -18.12 -2.95
C VAL A 29 3.97 -18.56 -2.17
N GLY A 30 2.83 -17.88 -2.36
CA GLY A 30 1.56 -18.18 -1.68
C GLY A 30 1.07 -19.60 -1.94
N LYS A 31 1.25 -20.08 -3.18
CA LYS A 31 1.00 -21.49 -3.55
C LYS A 31 1.92 -22.44 -2.77
N GLY A 32 3.21 -22.12 -2.67
CA GLY A 32 4.21 -22.96 -1.99
C GLY A 32 3.99 -23.07 -0.48
N ILE A 33 3.62 -21.97 0.18
CA ILE A 33 3.33 -21.95 1.63
C ILE A 33 1.85 -22.27 1.95
N ASN A 34 1.04 -22.53 0.93
CA ASN A 34 -0.39 -22.79 1.02
C ASN A 34 -1.21 -21.67 1.71
N ASN A 35 -0.79 -20.41 1.55
CA ASN A 35 -1.44 -19.25 2.15
C ASN A 35 -1.49 -18.07 1.16
N TRP A 36 -2.70 -17.74 0.70
CA TRP A 36 -2.97 -16.67 -0.28
C TRP A 36 -3.10 -15.29 0.39
N SER A 37 -3.20 -15.22 1.72
CA SER A 37 -3.36 -13.92 2.41
C SER A 37 -2.08 -13.08 2.44
N ILE A 38 -0.92 -13.65 2.07
CA ILE A 38 0.35 -12.93 2.03
C ILE A 38 0.37 -11.73 1.07
N ILE A 39 -0.55 -11.71 0.09
CA ILE A 39 -0.68 -10.58 -0.82
C ILE A 39 -1.07 -9.30 -0.06
N ASP A 40 -1.78 -9.39 1.07
CA ASP A 40 -2.24 -8.22 1.82
C ASP A 40 -1.06 -7.31 2.23
N PHE A 41 0.00 -7.89 2.82
CA PHE A 41 1.15 -7.10 3.26
C PHE A 41 2.10 -6.77 2.10
N VAL A 42 2.25 -7.66 1.10
CA VAL A 42 3.07 -7.38 -0.09
C VAL A 42 2.47 -6.23 -0.90
N TRP A 43 1.15 -6.19 -1.03
CA TRP A 43 0.42 -5.10 -1.69
C TRP A 43 0.67 -3.78 -0.97
N SER A 44 0.61 -3.77 0.37
CA SER A 44 0.95 -2.57 1.14
C SER A 44 2.40 -2.14 0.89
N TYR A 45 3.39 -3.02 1.02
CA TYR A 45 4.80 -2.69 0.80
C TYR A 45 5.13 -2.24 -0.64
N SER A 46 4.29 -2.59 -1.61
CA SER A 46 4.51 -2.24 -3.01
C SER A 46 4.40 -0.73 -3.26
N PHE A 47 3.67 0.02 -2.43
CA PHE A 47 3.68 1.50 -2.48
C PHE A 47 5.05 2.07 -2.09
N ALA A 48 5.66 1.57 -1.01
CA ALA A 48 7.01 1.95 -0.60
C ALA A 48 8.05 1.53 -1.64
N LEU A 49 7.88 0.36 -2.28
CA LEU A 49 8.73 -0.05 -3.39
C LEU A 49 8.66 0.95 -4.56
N CYS A 50 7.45 1.32 -4.99
CA CYS A 50 7.28 2.30 -6.07
C CYS A 50 7.89 3.66 -5.69
N ALA A 51 7.61 4.16 -4.49
CA ALA A 51 8.20 5.40 -4.00
C ALA A 51 9.73 5.34 -3.94
N GLY A 52 10.29 4.23 -3.45
CA GLY A 52 11.72 3.99 -3.36
C GLY A 52 12.40 3.94 -4.73
N VAL A 53 11.77 3.31 -5.74
CA VAL A 53 12.27 3.30 -7.11
C VAL A 53 12.41 4.73 -7.63
N TYR A 54 11.43 5.61 -7.43
CA TYR A 54 11.53 7.00 -7.87
C TYR A 54 12.54 7.81 -7.07
N LEU A 55 12.64 7.60 -5.76
CA LEU A 55 13.67 8.23 -4.94
C LEU A 55 15.08 7.86 -5.40
N VAL A 56 15.32 6.61 -5.79
CA VAL A 56 16.64 6.16 -6.27
C VAL A 56 16.93 6.61 -7.69
N THR A 57 15.95 6.50 -8.59
CA THR A 57 16.17 6.73 -10.03
C THR A 57 16.07 8.19 -10.45
N SER A 58 15.40 9.02 -9.65
CA SER A 58 15.06 10.40 -10.04
C SER A 58 15.49 11.45 -9.01
N TRP A 59 16.26 11.08 -7.97
CA TRP A 59 16.59 11.97 -6.84
C TRP A 59 16.96 13.41 -7.23
N SER A 60 17.87 13.57 -8.19
CA SER A 60 18.38 14.88 -8.63
C SER A 60 17.35 15.75 -9.36
N GLU A 61 16.28 15.14 -9.86
CA GLU A 61 15.19 15.80 -10.59
C GLU A 61 14.08 16.23 -9.63
N LEU A 62 14.04 15.66 -8.41
CA LEU A 62 12.92 15.83 -7.49
C LEU A 62 13.05 17.08 -6.63
N SER A 63 11.97 17.85 -6.53
CA SER A 63 11.86 18.97 -5.57
C SER A 63 11.49 18.49 -4.18
N SER A 64 11.75 19.31 -3.16
CA SER A 64 11.52 18.94 -1.76
C SER A 64 10.07 18.48 -1.47
N PRO A 65 9.01 19.15 -1.95
CA PRO A 65 7.63 18.65 -1.80
C PRO A 65 7.39 17.23 -2.30
N VAL A 66 7.93 16.85 -3.46
CA VAL A 66 7.73 15.50 -4.02
C VAL A 66 8.54 14.48 -3.24
N ILE A 67 9.77 14.81 -2.83
CA ILE A 67 10.56 13.96 -1.94
C ILE A 67 9.79 13.69 -0.63
N VAL A 68 9.26 14.74 0.01
CA VAL A 68 8.44 14.60 1.23
C VAL A 68 7.21 13.73 0.98
N PHE A 69 6.51 13.93 -0.13
CA PHE A 69 5.36 13.10 -0.50
C PHE A 69 5.74 11.61 -0.67
N LEU A 70 6.84 11.31 -1.37
CA LEU A 70 7.34 9.94 -1.53
C LEU A 70 7.70 9.30 -0.19
N PHE A 71 8.32 10.06 0.72
CA PHE A 71 8.57 9.59 2.08
C PHE A 71 7.29 9.34 2.87
N CYS A 72 6.31 10.24 2.79
CA CYS A 72 5.00 10.04 3.43
C CYS A 72 4.34 8.73 2.98
N VAL A 73 4.29 8.48 1.66
CA VAL A 73 3.77 7.23 1.10
C VAL A 73 4.59 6.04 1.57
N GLY A 74 5.91 6.14 1.55
CA GLY A 74 6.81 5.07 1.99
C GLY A 74 6.64 4.71 3.46
N ILE A 75 6.61 5.71 4.35
CA ILE A 75 6.45 5.53 5.80
C ILE A 75 5.09 4.87 6.09
N TRP A 76 4.01 5.38 5.51
CA TRP A 76 2.68 4.80 5.66
C TRP A 76 2.64 3.34 5.16
N SER A 77 3.14 3.10 3.96
CA SER A 77 3.17 1.79 3.31
C SER A 77 3.96 0.76 4.10
N VAL A 78 5.13 1.14 4.63
CA VAL A 78 5.95 0.27 5.48
C VAL A 78 5.27 -0.01 6.81
N ARG A 79 4.65 1.01 7.43
CA ARG A 79 3.92 0.85 8.69
C ARG A 79 2.75 -0.13 8.53
N LEU A 80 1.90 0.09 7.55
CA LEU A 80 0.74 -0.76 7.28
C LEU A 80 1.17 -2.16 6.85
N GLY A 81 2.17 -2.26 5.97
CA GLY A 81 2.72 -3.54 5.52
C GLY A 81 3.29 -4.34 6.67
N THR A 82 3.99 -3.68 7.61
CA THR A 82 4.55 -4.35 8.78
C THR A 82 3.46 -4.83 9.74
N HIS A 83 2.43 -4.03 9.97
CA HIS A 83 1.27 -4.45 10.77
C HIS A 83 0.59 -5.69 10.17
N LEU A 84 0.33 -5.70 8.86
CA LEU A 84 -0.27 -6.82 8.15
C LEU A 84 0.65 -8.05 8.09
N ALA A 85 1.96 -7.83 7.92
CA ALA A 85 2.95 -8.91 7.90
C ALA A 85 3.05 -9.57 9.27
N GLN A 86 3.12 -8.79 10.35
CA GLN A 86 3.13 -9.32 11.72
C GLN A 86 1.91 -10.22 11.96
N ARG A 87 0.71 -9.76 11.58
CA ARG A 87 -0.54 -10.52 11.72
C ARG A 87 -0.54 -11.80 10.87
N THR A 88 -0.11 -11.72 9.62
CA THR A 88 -0.19 -12.83 8.68
C THR A 88 0.88 -13.88 8.97
N LEU A 89 2.09 -13.44 9.32
CA LEU A 89 3.21 -14.34 9.62
C LEU A 89 3.09 -14.98 11.00
N SER A 90 2.45 -14.34 11.98
CA SER A 90 2.19 -14.96 13.29
C SER A 90 1.23 -16.14 13.20
N GLU A 91 0.37 -16.16 12.18
CA GLU A 91 -0.62 -17.21 11.94
C GLU A 91 -0.41 -17.84 10.55
N ILE A 92 0.84 -18.04 10.12
CA ILE A 92 1.14 -18.45 8.73
C ILE A 92 0.48 -19.77 8.33
N GLU A 93 0.29 -20.69 9.29
CA GLU A 93 -0.40 -21.97 9.12
C GLU A 93 -1.92 -21.82 8.96
N ARG A 94 -2.48 -20.68 9.41
CA ARG A 94 -3.90 -20.36 9.35
C ARG A 94 -4.13 -19.20 8.40
N GLU A 95 -4.52 -19.53 7.18
CA GLU A 95 -4.93 -18.54 6.18
C GLU A 95 -6.06 -17.64 6.70
N ASP A 96 -6.04 -16.35 6.35
CA ASP A 96 -7.10 -15.41 6.71
C ASP A 96 -8.47 -15.90 6.19
N VAL A 97 -9.51 -15.75 7.01
CA VAL A 97 -10.86 -16.29 6.78
C VAL A 97 -11.44 -15.84 5.42
N ARG A 98 -11.08 -14.65 4.93
CA ARG A 98 -11.54 -14.16 3.61
C ARG A 98 -11.00 -15.03 2.48
N TYR A 99 -9.72 -15.41 2.55
CA TYR A 99 -9.06 -16.23 1.55
C TYR A 99 -9.47 -17.70 1.67
N GLN A 100 -9.70 -18.19 2.90
CA GLN A 100 -10.28 -19.52 3.12
C GLN A 100 -11.65 -19.64 2.47
N LYS A 101 -12.53 -18.66 2.68
CA LYS A 101 -13.85 -18.64 2.04
C LYS A 101 -13.76 -18.64 0.52
N MET A 102 -12.88 -17.82 -0.06
CA MET A 102 -12.65 -17.82 -1.50
C MET A 102 -12.16 -19.18 -2.00
N ARG A 103 -11.25 -19.82 -1.27
CA ARG A 103 -10.73 -21.16 -1.58
C ARG A 103 -11.84 -22.21 -1.54
N ASP A 104 -12.69 -22.17 -0.51
CA ASP A 104 -13.82 -23.10 -0.37
C ASP A 104 -14.84 -22.92 -1.52
N ASP A 105 -15.12 -21.68 -1.89
CA ASP A 105 -16.03 -21.34 -3.00
C ASP A 105 -15.46 -21.71 -4.38
N TRP A 106 -14.13 -21.74 -4.53
CA TRP A 106 -13.45 -21.94 -5.82
C TRP A 106 -12.93 -23.37 -6.03
N GLY A 107 -12.71 -24.14 -4.96
CA GLY A 107 -12.23 -25.52 -5.03
C GLY A 107 -10.92 -25.64 -5.81
N GLU A 108 -10.86 -26.56 -6.77
CA GLU A 108 -9.65 -26.84 -7.58
C GLU A 108 -9.21 -25.66 -8.45
N ASP A 109 -10.12 -24.74 -8.80
CA ASP A 109 -9.80 -23.54 -9.57
C ASP A 109 -9.06 -22.47 -8.75
N THR A 110 -8.93 -22.64 -7.43
CA THR A 110 -8.38 -21.64 -6.51
C THR A 110 -7.07 -21.03 -7.01
N PRO A 111 -6.04 -21.80 -7.42
CA PRO A 111 -4.77 -21.21 -7.85
C PRO A 111 -4.95 -20.27 -9.05
N PHE A 112 -5.74 -20.65 -10.06
CA PHE A 112 -5.96 -19.81 -11.24
C PHE A 112 -6.77 -18.55 -10.92
N ARG A 113 -7.82 -18.69 -10.10
CA ARG A 113 -8.64 -17.55 -9.67
C ARG A 113 -7.86 -16.59 -8.75
N MET A 114 -7.01 -17.11 -7.88
CA MET A 114 -6.07 -16.30 -7.09
C MET A 114 -5.06 -15.57 -7.97
N PHE A 115 -4.56 -16.20 -9.04
CA PHE A 115 -3.67 -15.51 -9.98
C PHE A 115 -4.37 -14.30 -10.62
N ARG A 116 -5.60 -14.48 -11.09
CA ARG A 116 -6.43 -13.38 -11.62
C ARG A 116 -6.68 -12.30 -10.56
N PHE A 117 -7.01 -12.70 -9.33
CA PHE A 117 -7.20 -11.77 -8.21
C PHE A 117 -5.94 -10.93 -7.97
N TYR A 118 -4.75 -11.54 -7.99
CA TYR A 118 -3.48 -10.84 -7.79
C TYR A 118 -3.17 -9.88 -8.95
N VAL A 119 -3.48 -10.25 -10.20
CA VAL A 119 -3.37 -9.32 -11.34
C VAL A 119 -4.32 -8.13 -11.19
N PHE A 120 -5.55 -8.34 -10.69
CA PHE A 120 -6.45 -7.22 -10.36
C PHE A 120 -5.89 -6.33 -9.25
N GLN A 121 -5.23 -6.90 -8.25
CA GLN A 121 -4.52 -6.12 -7.23
C GLN A 121 -3.40 -5.26 -7.83
N ALA A 122 -2.68 -5.75 -8.85
CA ALA A 122 -1.63 -4.99 -9.56
C ALA A 122 -2.23 -3.80 -10.34
N ILE A 123 -3.37 -4.01 -11.00
CA ILE A 123 -4.12 -2.92 -11.66
C ILE A 123 -4.57 -1.88 -10.65
N ALA A 124 -5.17 -2.31 -9.53
CA ALA A 124 -5.63 -1.41 -8.48
C ALA A 124 -4.48 -0.59 -7.88
N LEU A 125 -3.34 -1.22 -7.59
CA LEU A 125 -2.17 -0.52 -7.08
C LEU A 125 -1.63 0.49 -8.10
N THR A 126 -1.51 0.09 -9.37
CA THR A 126 -1.06 1.00 -10.45
C THR A 126 -1.95 2.23 -10.53
N PHE A 127 -3.27 2.05 -10.45
CA PHE A 127 -4.23 3.14 -10.43
C PHE A 127 -4.04 4.07 -9.21
N LEU A 128 -3.82 3.49 -8.02
CA LEU A 128 -3.56 4.27 -6.80
C LEU A 128 -2.20 4.97 -6.81
N CYS A 129 -1.24 4.49 -7.61
CA CYS A 129 0.06 5.14 -7.82
C CYS A 129 0.02 6.28 -8.86
N LEU A 130 -1.09 6.53 -9.57
CA LEU A 130 -1.15 7.60 -10.57
C LEU A 130 -0.77 8.99 -10.03
N PRO A 131 -1.18 9.42 -8.81
CA PRO A 131 -0.74 10.71 -8.25
C PRO A 131 0.77 10.76 -8.01
N LEU A 132 1.37 9.63 -7.63
CA LEU A 132 2.81 9.47 -7.45
C LEU A 132 3.54 9.63 -8.78
N ILE A 133 3.08 8.91 -9.81
CA ILE A 133 3.63 8.97 -11.17
C ILE A 133 3.49 10.40 -11.73
N ALA A 134 2.31 11.01 -11.59
CA ALA A 134 2.05 12.36 -12.06
C ALA A 134 2.98 13.38 -11.41
N SER A 135 3.26 13.25 -10.11
CA SER A 135 4.15 14.16 -9.37
C SER A 135 5.59 14.09 -9.87
N VAL A 136 6.10 12.89 -10.13
CA VAL A 136 7.46 12.68 -10.65
C VAL A 136 7.57 13.17 -12.10
N ILE A 137 6.62 12.78 -12.95
CA ILE A 137 6.61 13.19 -14.36
C ILE A 137 6.46 14.71 -14.50
N HIS A 138 5.62 15.35 -13.68
CA HIS A 138 5.50 16.81 -13.69
C HIS A 138 6.86 17.50 -13.49
N GLN A 139 7.70 16.99 -12.59
CA GLN A 139 9.00 17.59 -12.30
C GLN A 139 10.03 17.37 -13.41
N ARG A 140 10.03 16.20 -14.04
CA ARG A 140 10.88 15.93 -15.22
C ARG A 140 10.67 16.95 -16.34
N PHE A 141 9.44 17.38 -16.55
CA PHE A 141 9.08 18.33 -17.59
C PHE A 141 9.10 19.80 -17.13
N ASN A 142 9.27 20.06 -15.83
CA ASN A 142 9.38 21.39 -15.26
C ASN A 142 10.64 21.50 -14.36
N PRO A 143 11.86 21.32 -14.90
CA PRO A 143 13.09 21.28 -14.11
C PRO A 143 13.41 22.60 -13.39
N SER A 144 12.84 23.73 -13.85
CA SER A 144 12.91 25.00 -13.11
C SER A 144 12.24 24.92 -11.73
N GLU A 145 11.33 23.97 -11.51
CA GLU A 145 10.65 23.73 -10.24
C GLU A 145 11.39 22.75 -9.33
N THR A 146 12.53 22.18 -9.74
CA THR A 146 13.32 21.29 -8.86
C THR A 146 13.80 22.04 -7.60
N SER A 147 14.01 23.35 -7.68
CA SER A 147 14.29 24.21 -6.51
C SER A 147 13.04 24.70 -5.75
N ALA A 148 11.85 24.19 -6.09
CA ALA A 148 10.61 24.58 -5.42
C ALA A 148 10.65 24.17 -3.94
N LYS A 149 10.23 25.10 -3.09
CA LYS A 149 10.11 24.91 -1.64
C LYS A 149 8.69 24.50 -1.27
N MET A 150 8.54 23.99 -0.04
CA MET A 150 7.26 23.69 0.57
C MET A 150 6.36 24.94 0.65
N GLY A 151 5.32 24.98 -0.19
CA GLY A 151 4.22 25.95 -0.10
C GLY A 151 3.16 25.59 0.96
N ILE A 152 2.20 26.49 1.21
CA ILE A 152 1.18 26.30 2.26
C ILE A 152 0.32 25.04 2.08
N LEU A 153 -0.03 24.69 0.84
CA LEU A 153 -0.79 23.47 0.54
C LEU A 153 0.02 22.20 0.85
N HIS A 154 1.34 22.22 0.63
CA HIS A 154 2.21 21.10 0.97
C HIS A 154 2.31 20.91 2.49
N TRP A 155 2.40 22.00 3.25
CA TRP A 155 2.37 21.94 4.71
C TRP A 155 1.03 21.44 5.24
N ALA A 156 -0.09 21.93 4.71
CA ALA A 156 -1.42 21.45 5.08
C ALA A 156 -1.59 19.95 4.78
N GLY A 157 -1.15 19.50 3.60
CA GLY A 157 -1.14 18.08 3.23
C GLY A 157 -0.27 17.23 4.16
N LEU A 158 0.95 17.70 4.48
CA LEU A 158 1.83 17.01 5.42
C LEU A 158 1.20 16.92 6.82
N SER A 159 0.59 17.99 7.32
CA SER A 159 -0.12 17.98 8.60
C SER A 159 -1.28 16.97 8.60
N LEU A 160 -2.03 16.88 7.50
CA LEU A 160 -3.10 15.91 7.35
C LEU A 160 -2.57 14.47 7.34
N VAL A 161 -1.47 14.20 6.63
CA VAL A 161 -0.83 12.87 6.61
C VAL A 161 -0.34 12.48 8.00
N VAL A 162 0.33 13.39 8.71
CA VAL A 162 0.81 13.12 10.08
C VAL A 162 -0.38 12.83 11.01
N PHE A 163 -1.44 13.63 10.93
CA PHE A 163 -2.65 13.40 11.71
C PHE A 163 -3.27 12.02 11.40
N ALA A 164 -3.42 11.68 10.12
CA ALA A 164 -3.98 10.38 9.69
C ALA A 164 -3.14 9.20 10.20
N LEU A 165 -1.80 9.28 10.11
CA LEU A 165 -0.90 8.23 10.62
C LEU A 165 -1.00 8.04 12.13
N LEU A 166 -1.11 9.13 12.89
CA LEU A 166 -1.31 9.08 14.33
C LEU A 166 -2.68 8.50 14.67
N PHE A 167 -3.72 8.90 13.94
CA PHE A 167 -5.09 8.41 14.12
C PHE A 167 -5.18 6.90 13.87
N GLU A 168 -4.67 6.43 12.73
CA GLU A 168 -4.59 5.01 12.37
C GLU A 168 -3.78 4.21 13.39
N THR A 169 -2.64 4.76 13.84
CA THR A 169 -1.79 4.10 14.85
C THR A 169 -2.47 3.99 16.20
N LEU A 170 -3.22 5.00 16.60
CA LEU A 170 -4.01 4.97 17.83
C LEU A 170 -5.17 3.97 17.73
N ALA A 171 -5.89 3.97 16.61
CA ALA A 171 -6.98 3.03 16.35
C ALA A 171 -6.50 1.58 16.40
N ASP A 172 -5.41 1.25 15.73
CA ASP A 172 -4.86 -0.12 15.73
C ASP A 172 -4.34 -0.53 17.10
N SER A 173 -3.72 0.41 17.84
CA SER A 173 -3.25 0.14 19.21
C SER A 173 -4.42 -0.15 20.15
N GLN A 174 -5.51 0.61 20.04
CA GLN A 174 -6.74 0.38 20.81
C GLN A 174 -7.37 -0.97 20.47
N LEU A 175 -7.48 -1.31 19.18
CA LEU A 175 -8.04 -2.60 18.77
C LEU A 175 -7.17 -3.77 19.22
N LYS A 176 -5.85 -3.62 19.16
CA LYS A 176 -4.90 -4.64 19.61
C LYS A 176 -5.05 -4.89 21.10
N ALA A 177 -5.01 -3.84 21.93
CA ALA A 177 -5.21 -3.94 23.37
C ALA A 177 -6.57 -4.58 23.71
N PHE A 178 -7.64 -4.19 23.01
CA PHE A 178 -8.97 -4.78 23.22
C PHE A 178 -8.98 -6.30 22.94
N LYS A 179 -8.29 -6.75 21.89
CA LYS A 179 -8.22 -8.18 21.51
C LYS A 179 -7.35 -9.03 22.42
N GLU A 180 -6.38 -8.42 23.10
CA GLU A 180 -5.48 -9.12 24.03
C GLU A 180 -6.22 -9.56 25.31
N GLU A 181 -7.29 -8.86 25.68
CA GLU A 181 -8.14 -9.20 26.84
C GLU A 181 -9.03 -10.43 26.57
N PRO A 182 -8.90 -11.53 27.33
CA PRO A 182 -9.68 -12.75 27.10
C PRO A 182 -11.20 -12.56 27.21
N GLU A 183 -11.64 -11.63 28.05
CA GLU A 183 -13.06 -11.29 28.26
C GLU A 183 -13.71 -10.64 27.04
N ASN A 184 -12.91 -10.13 26.10
CA ASN A 184 -13.37 -9.44 24.90
C ASN A 184 -13.52 -10.36 23.69
N LYS A 185 -13.19 -11.66 23.83
CA LYS A 185 -13.35 -12.63 22.74
C LYS A 185 -14.79 -12.66 22.24
N GLY A 186 -14.97 -12.41 20.95
CA GLY A 186 -16.27 -12.38 20.29
C GLY A 186 -17.08 -11.08 20.45
N LYS A 187 -16.56 -10.09 21.18
CA LYS A 187 -17.19 -8.77 21.34
C LYS A 187 -16.71 -7.78 20.28
N VAL A 188 -17.51 -6.75 20.05
CA VAL A 188 -17.16 -5.60 19.20
C VAL A 188 -16.39 -4.59 20.03
N CYS A 189 -15.28 -4.06 19.50
CA CYS A 189 -14.55 -2.98 20.16
C CYS A 189 -15.37 -1.69 20.08
N ASP A 190 -15.75 -1.15 21.24
CA ASP A 190 -16.54 0.07 21.39
C ASP A 190 -15.80 1.13 22.23
N GLN A 191 -14.46 1.05 22.25
CA GLN A 191 -13.60 1.92 23.05
C GLN A 191 -12.79 2.89 22.19
N GLY A 192 -12.49 4.07 22.73
CA GLY A 192 -11.64 5.05 22.06
C GLY A 192 -12.23 5.50 20.72
N LEU A 193 -11.44 5.41 19.64
CA LEU A 193 -11.86 5.79 18.29
C LEU A 193 -12.92 4.85 17.71
N TRP A 194 -12.91 3.57 18.11
CA TRP A 194 -13.86 2.56 17.66
C TRP A 194 -15.29 2.80 18.18
N ALA A 195 -15.46 3.60 19.23
CA ALA A 195 -16.76 4.04 19.71
C ALA A 195 -17.47 4.99 18.72
N TRP A 196 -16.70 5.72 17.90
CA TRP A 196 -17.21 6.77 17.02
C TRP A 196 -17.43 6.29 15.59
N THR A 197 -16.66 5.30 15.16
CA THR A 197 -16.73 4.73 13.81
C THR A 197 -16.31 3.26 13.85
N ARG A 198 -16.91 2.44 12.98
CA ARG A 198 -16.54 1.02 12.83
C ARG A 198 -15.23 0.80 12.08
N HIS A 199 -14.75 1.85 11.40
CA HIS A 199 -13.52 1.85 10.64
C HIS A 199 -12.83 3.21 10.85
N PRO A 200 -12.32 3.47 12.06
CA PRO A 200 -11.44 4.62 12.32
C PRO A 200 -10.14 4.48 11.56
#